data_AF-A0A1R3H3R8-F1
#
_entry.id   AF-A0A1R3H3R8-F1
#
_cell.length_a   1.000
_cell.length_b   1.000
_cell.length_c   1.000
_cell.angle_alpha   90.00
_cell.angle_beta   90.00
_cell.angle_gamma   90.00
#
_symmetry.space_group_name_H-M   'P 1'
#
loop_
_entity.id
_entity.type
_entity.pdbx_description
1 polymer ?
#
loop_
_entity_poly.entity_id
_entity_poly.type
_entity_poly.pdbx_seq_one_letter_code
_entity_poly.pdbx_strand_id
1 'polypeptide(L)'
;MGHEAINFGMSELGDALNDELARTNLVNAFMSLQNLARNQADLLEKFSPSVRKRVEILKEIQGQYDELEAKFMEEKAAVVAKYQKLYEPLQAKRCDIVNGEAEGKDAEEILGVPDFWLTALKNNPVVGEAIQPIYDLEKEHKRKGRYNA
;
A
#
# COMPACT_ATOMS: atom_id res chain seq x y z
N MET A 1 24.21 -0.21 -9.63
CA MET A 1 24.13 -1.10 -8.46
C MET A 1 22.71 -1.63 -8.39
N GLY A 2 22.56 -2.93 -8.17
CA GLY A 2 21.37 -3.71 -8.54
C GLY A 2 20.08 -3.30 -7.84
N HIS A 3 18.99 -3.25 -8.61
CA HIS A 3 17.65 -3.30 -8.07
C HIS A 3 17.36 -4.73 -7.63
N GLU A 4 17.44 -5.00 -6.33
CA GLU A 4 16.85 -6.20 -5.75
C GLU A 4 15.33 -6.10 -5.93
N ALA A 5 14.80 -6.94 -6.82
CA ALA A 5 13.38 -7.24 -6.84
C ALA A 5 13.02 -7.78 -5.46
N ILE A 6 12.06 -7.14 -4.78
CA ILE A 6 11.44 -7.72 -3.58
C ILE A 6 10.66 -8.95 -4.06
N ASN A 7 11.36 -10.07 -4.10
CA ASN A 7 10.79 -11.38 -4.32
C ASN A 7 10.36 -11.88 -2.94
N PHE A 8 9.10 -11.61 -2.57
CA PHE A 8 8.53 -12.07 -1.32
C PHE A 8 8.49 -13.61 -1.34
N GLY A 9 9.54 -14.22 -0.80
CA GLY A 9 9.72 -15.66 -0.80
C GLY A 9 8.84 -16.33 0.25
N MET A 10 8.29 -17.50 -0.06
CA MET A 10 7.57 -18.35 0.90
C MET A 10 8.34 -18.67 2.19
N SER A 11 9.67 -18.49 2.17
CA SER A 11 10.54 -18.62 3.34
C SER A 11 10.45 -17.45 4.32
N GLU A 12 10.29 -16.20 3.85
CA GLU A 12 10.12 -15.01 4.73
C GLU A 12 8.78 -15.06 5.48
N LEU A 13 7.76 -15.63 4.85
CA LEU A 13 6.48 -15.92 5.50
C LEU A 13 6.67 -16.95 6.65
N GLY A 14 7.57 -17.91 6.47
CA GLY A 14 7.90 -18.91 7.50
C GLY A 14 8.56 -18.30 8.75
N ASP A 15 9.45 -17.33 8.56
CA ASP A 15 10.12 -16.63 9.67
C ASP A 15 9.18 -15.64 10.38
N ALA A 16 8.33 -14.92 9.63
CA ALA A 16 7.29 -14.05 10.19
C ALA A 16 6.21 -14.84 10.96
N LEU A 17 5.91 -16.07 10.53
CA LEU A 17 5.00 -16.98 11.23
C LEU A 17 5.64 -17.66 12.44
N ASN A 18 6.94 -17.46 12.73
CA ASN A 18 7.59 -17.99 13.93
C ASN A 18 7.53 -17.03 15.12
N ASP A 19 7.17 -15.77 14.87
CA ASP A 19 6.84 -14.79 15.91
C ASP A 19 5.53 -15.17 16.63
N GLU A 20 5.60 -15.28 17.95
CA GLU A 20 4.49 -15.74 18.78
C GLU A 20 3.31 -14.73 18.78
N LEU A 21 3.61 -13.44 18.62
CA LEU A 21 2.60 -12.40 18.45
C LEU A 21 1.89 -12.52 17.10
N ALA A 22 2.63 -12.75 16.01
CA ALA A 22 2.04 -13.02 14.69
C ALA A 22 1.16 -14.29 14.69
N ARG A 23 1.59 -15.37 15.34
CA ARG A 23 0.78 -16.60 15.51
C ARG A 23 -0.49 -16.36 16.31
N THR A 24 -0.40 -15.63 17.42
CA THR A 24 -1.55 -15.34 18.29
C THR A 24 -2.57 -14.47 17.57
N ASN A 25 -2.10 -13.46 16.83
CA ASN A 25 -2.97 -12.62 16.00
C ASN A 25 -3.66 -13.41 14.89
N LEU A 26 -2.93 -14.31 14.22
CA LEU A 26 -3.50 -15.19 13.19
C LEU A 26 -4.57 -16.13 13.78
N VAL A 27 -4.29 -16.76 14.92
CA VAL A 27 -5.24 -17.66 15.59
C VAL A 27 -6.48 -16.89 16.05
N ASN A 28 -6.33 -15.69 16.59
CA ASN A 28 -7.45 -14.85 17.01
C ASN A 28 -8.29 -14.38 15.80
N ALA A 29 -7.66 -14.05 14.68
CA ALA A 29 -8.34 -13.73 13.43
C ALA A 29 -9.11 -14.94 12.91
N PHE A 30 -8.50 -16.14 12.91
CA PHE A 30 -9.14 -17.39 12.51
C PHE A 30 -10.36 -17.72 13.39
N MET A 31 -10.22 -17.62 14.71
CA MET A 31 -11.33 -17.88 15.65
C MET A 31 -12.48 -16.88 15.46
N SER A 32 -12.16 -15.61 15.23
CA SER A 32 -13.17 -14.58 14.93
C SER A 32 -13.90 -14.88 13.62
N LEU A 33 -13.17 -15.27 12.57
CA LEU A 33 -13.75 -15.69 11.29
C LEU A 33 -14.64 -16.93 11.43
N GLN A 34 -14.18 -17.94 12.18
CA GLN A 34 -14.94 -19.16 12.41
C GLN A 34 -16.26 -18.88 13.15
N ASN A 35 -16.22 -18.01 14.16
CA ASN A 35 -17.42 -17.58 14.88
C ASN A 35 -18.36 -16.78 13.98
N LEU A 36 -17.84 -15.89 13.13
CA LEU A 36 -18.64 -15.13 12.17
C LEU A 36 -19.35 -16.07 11.17
N ALA A 37 -18.63 -17.05 10.61
CA ALA A 37 -19.17 -18.03 9.67
C ALA A 37 -20.25 -18.90 10.31
N ARG A 38 -20.05 -19.35 11.56
CA ARG A 38 -21.04 -20.10 12.33
C ARG A 38 -22.32 -19.28 12.55
N ASN A 39 -22.16 -18.02 12.94
CA ASN A 39 -23.30 -17.12 13.15
C ASN A 39 -24.11 -16.88 11.86
N GLN A 40 -23.45 -16.79 10.70
CA GLN A 40 -24.15 -16.64 9.42
C GLN A 40 -24.94 -17.90 9.04
N ALA A 41 -24.40 -19.09 9.29
CA ALA A 41 -25.12 -20.36 9.08
C ALA A 41 -26.37 -20.44 9.96
N ASP A 42 -26.22 -20.12 11.25
CA ASP A 42 -27.33 -20.09 12.22
C ASP A 42 -28.43 -19.10 11.85
N LEU A 43 -28.09 -17.98 11.19
CA LEU A 43 -29.07 -17.01 10.70
C LEU A 43 -29.83 -17.53 9.47
N LEU A 44 -29.16 -18.26 8.57
CA LEU A 44 -29.79 -18.83 7.37
C LEU A 44 -30.78 -19.94 7.70
N GLU A 45 -30.52 -20.73 8.75
CA GLU A 45 -31.44 -21.78 9.21
C GLU A 45 -32.72 -21.22 9.83
N LYS A 46 -32.67 -20.02 10.42
CA LYS A 46 -33.83 -19.32 10.99
C LYS A 46 -34.81 -18.81 9.92
N PHE A 47 -34.40 -18.73 8.67
CA PHE A 47 -35.25 -18.25 7.58
C PHE A 47 -36.15 -19.35 7.00
N SER A 48 -37.32 -18.94 6.50
CA SER A 48 -38.25 -19.84 5.81
C SER A 48 -37.64 -20.37 4.50
N PRO A 49 -38.10 -21.53 3.98
CA PRO A 49 -37.56 -22.12 2.75
C PRO A 49 -37.58 -21.17 1.55
N SER A 50 -38.62 -20.33 1.45
CA SER A 50 -38.74 -19.32 0.40
C SER A 50 -37.65 -18.24 0.47
N VAL A 51 -37.29 -17.80 1.69
CA VAL A 51 -36.23 -16.80 1.89
C VAL A 51 -34.86 -17.43 1.59
N ARG A 52 -34.60 -18.66 2.06
CA ARG A 52 -33.35 -19.39 1.74
C ARG A 52 -33.13 -19.52 0.24
N LYS A 53 -34.19 -19.85 -0.51
CA LYS A 53 -34.09 -19.95 -1.97
C LYS A 53 -33.70 -18.64 -2.65
N ARG A 54 -34.22 -17.51 -2.16
CA ARG A 54 -33.80 -16.18 -2.66
C ARG A 54 -32.34 -15.89 -2.33
N VAL A 55 -31.87 -16.26 -1.13
CA VAL A 55 -30.45 -16.09 -0.75
C VAL A 55 -29.53 -16.94 -1.64
N GLU A 56 -29.91 -18.17 -1.98
CA GLU A 56 -29.14 -18.99 -2.94
C GLU A 56 -29.01 -18.29 -4.30
N ILE A 57 -30.10 -17.74 -4.82
CA ILE A 57 -30.09 -16.99 -6.09
C ILE A 57 -29.19 -15.75 -5.99
N LEU A 58 -29.25 -15.02 -4.86
CA LEU A 58 -28.38 -13.85 -4.64
C LEU A 58 -26.89 -14.23 -4.55
N LYS A 59 -26.56 -15.39 -3.95
CA LYS A 59 -25.19 -15.91 -3.91
C LYS A 59 -24.68 -16.24 -5.31
N GLU A 60 -25.52 -16.83 -6.14
CA GLU A 60 -25.18 -17.10 -7.55
C GLU A 60 -24.89 -15.80 -8.31
N ILE A 61 -25.74 -14.78 -8.16
CA ILE A 61 -25.53 -13.46 -8.77
C ILE A 61 -24.23 -12.81 -8.25
N GLN A 62 -23.93 -12.94 -6.96
CA GLN A 62 -22.67 -12.44 -6.41
C GLN A 62 -21.46 -13.14 -7.03
N GLY A 63 -21.53 -14.46 -7.24
CA GLY A 63 -20.49 -15.21 -7.95
C GLY A 63 -20.25 -14.68 -9.36
N GLN A 64 -21.31 -14.41 -10.11
CA GLN A 64 -21.21 -13.81 -11.45
C GLN A 64 -20.57 -12.40 -11.42
N TYR A 65 -20.89 -11.61 -10.39
CA TYR A 65 -20.27 -10.29 -10.20
C TYR A 65 -18.77 -10.42 -9.91
N ASP A 66 -18.39 -11.33 -9.02
CA ASP A 66 -17.00 -11.56 -8.63
C ASP A 66 -16.15 -12.04 -9.82
N GLU A 67 -16.71 -12.90 -10.68
CA GLU A 67 -16.07 -13.33 -11.94
C GLU A 67 -15.83 -12.16 -12.90
N LEU A 68 -16.78 -11.22 -12.98
CA LEU A 68 -16.64 -10.03 -13.83
C LEU A 68 -15.60 -9.06 -13.25
N GLU A 69 -15.62 -8.84 -11.93
CA GLU A 69 -14.66 -8.00 -11.22
C GLU A 69 -13.23 -8.57 -11.37
N ALA A 70 -13.06 -9.89 -11.33
CA ALA A 70 -11.77 -10.53 -11.55
C ALA A 70 -11.19 -10.20 -12.93
N LYS A 71 -12.01 -10.26 -13.99
CA LYS A 71 -11.61 -9.87 -15.36
C LYS A 71 -11.27 -8.38 -15.44
N PHE A 72 -12.08 -7.52 -14.81
CA PHE A 72 -11.81 -6.09 -14.75
C PHE A 72 -10.47 -5.78 -14.07
N MET A 73 -10.18 -6.44 -12.95
CA MET A 73 -8.92 -6.27 -12.23
C MET A 73 -7.72 -6.77 -13.03
N GLU A 74 -7.86 -7.88 -13.77
CA GLU A 74 -6.83 -8.38 -14.68
C GLU A 74 -6.52 -7.36 -15.80
N GLU A 75 -7.54 -6.86 -16.48
CA GLU A 75 -7.39 -5.85 -17.53
C GLU A 75 -6.80 -4.54 -16.97
N LYS A 76 -7.28 -4.09 -15.81
CA LYS A 76 -6.75 -2.92 -15.12
C LYS A 76 -5.28 -3.10 -14.77
N ALA A 77 -4.88 -4.26 -14.25
CA ALA A 77 -3.48 -4.55 -13.94
C ALA A 77 -2.60 -4.51 -15.20
N ALA A 78 -3.07 -5.08 -16.32
CA ALA A 78 -2.37 -5.02 -17.59
C ALA A 78 -2.20 -3.58 -18.10
N VAL A 79 -3.26 -2.76 -18.00
CA VAL A 79 -3.21 -1.34 -18.37
C VAL A 79 -2.26 -0.56 -17.46
N VAL A 80 -2.34 -0.74 -16.14
CA VAL A 80 -1.44 -0.11 -15.17
C VAL A 80 0.01 -0.48 -15.48
N ALA A 81 0.30 -1.76 -15.73
CA ALA A 81 1.63 -2.23 -16.07
C ALA A 81 2.14 -1.63 -17.39
N LYS A 82 1.28 -1.49 -18.40
CA LYS A 82 1.62 -0.84 -19.68
C LYS A 82 2.03 0.62 -19.46
N TYR A 83 1.21 1.40 -18.77
CA TYR A 83 1.50 2.82 -18.55
C TYR A 83 2.64 3.06 -17.56
N GLN A 84 2.82 2.18 -16.58
CA GLN A 84 3.98 2.23 -15.68
C GLN A 84 5.30 2.18 -16.46
N LYS A 85 5.42 1.28 -17.43
CA LYS A 85 6.61 1.19 -18.31
C LYS A 85 6.79 2.44 -19.18
N LEU A 86 5.70 3.06 -19.63
CA LEU A 86 5.77 4.30 -20.40
C LEU A 86 6.19 5.51 -19.54
N TYR A 87 5.83 5.50 -18.25
CA TYR A 87 6.24 6.54 -17.31
C TYR A 87 7.69 6.37 -16.84
N GLU A 88 8.20 5.15 -16.75
CA GLU A 88 9.55 4.84 -16.28
C GLU A 88 10.66 5.73 -16.89
N PRO A 89 10.81 5.87 -18.23
CA PRO A 89 11.85 6.72 -18.80
C PRO A 89 11.65 8.21 -18.50
N LEU A 90 10.40 8.67 -18.32
CA LEU A 90 10.11 10.05 -17.94
C LEU A 90 10.47 10.30 -16.47
N GLN A 91 10.22 9.32 -15.60
CA GLN A 91 10.60 9.38 -14.20
C GLN A 91 12.11 9.32 -14.04
N ALA A 92 12.81 8.48 -14.79
CA ALA A 92 14.27 8.44 -14.82
C ALA A 92 14.85 9.82 -15.19
N LYS A 93 14.38 10.43 -16.29
CA LYS A 93 14.79 11.78 -16.69
C LYS A 93 14.52 12.83 -15.61
N ARG A 94 13.38 12.76 -14.93
CA ARG A 94 13.07 13.67 -13.81
C ARG A 94 14.03 13.46 -12.65
N CYS A 95 14.36 12.22 -12.30
CA CYS A 95 15.34 11.91 -11.26
C CYS A 95 16.72 12.47 -11.63
N ASP A 96 17.17 12.27 -12.86
CA ASP A 96 18.48 12.75 -13.34
C ASP A 96 18.57 14.28 -13.24
N ILE A 97 17.50 15.01 -13.57
CA ILE A 97 17.44 16.48 -13.45
C ILE A 97 17.44 16.90 -11.98
N VAL A 98 16.60 16.29 -11.15
CA VAL A 98 16.48 16.66 -9.72
C VAL A 98 17.79 16.41 -8.98
N ASN A 99 18.54 15.36 -9.35
CA ASN A 99 19.83 15.02 -8.77
C ASN A 99 21.01 15.76 -9.44
N GLY A 100 20.75 16.49 -10.53
CA GLY A 100 21.76 17.21 -11.32
C GLY A 100 22.75 16.30 -12.05
N GLU A 101 22.36 15.05 -12.32
CA GLU A 101 23.14 14.08 -13.09
C GLU A 101 23.05 14.34 -14.61
N ALA A 102 22.10 15.18 -15.03
CA ALA A 102 21.83 15.50 -16.43
C ALA A 102 22.76 16.57 -17.04
N GLU A 103 23.41 17.43 -16.25
CA GLU A 103 24.10 18.64 -16.74
C GLU A 103 25.62 18.49 -16.95
N GLY A 104 26.20 17.33 -16.64
CA GLY A 104 27.65 17.12 -16.75
C GLY A 104 28.44 17.82 -15.65
N LYS A 105 29.59 17.26 -15.26
CA LYS A 105 30.40 17.68 -14.09
C LYS A 105 31.19 18.98 -14.30
N ASP A 106 30.68 19.91 -15.09
CA ASP A 106 31.31 21.22 -15.24
C ASP A 106 30.60 22.22 -14.33
N ALA A 107 31.42 22.86 -13.49
CA ALA A 107 31.16 24.07 -12.72
C ALA A 107 30.81 23.94 -11.23
N GLU A 108 31.37 24.89 -10.49
CA GLU A 108 31.36 25.12 -9.05
C GLU A 108 29.97 25.54 -8.51
N GLU A 109 28.89 25.01 -9.08
CA GLU A 109 27.48 25.39 -8.83
C GLU A 109 26.67 24.27 -8.17
N ILE A 110 25.57 24.63 -7.50
CA ILE A 110 24.69 23.70 -6.78
C ILE A 110 24.13 22.67 -7.77
N LEU A 111 24.49 21.40 -7.59
CA LEU A 111 24.06 20.28 -8.43
C LEU A 111 22.58 19.94 -8.17
N GLY A 112 21.74 19.96 -9.21
CA GLY A 112 20.35 19.53 -9.15
C GLY A 112 19.37 20.57 -8.58
N VAL A 113 18.21 20.12 -8.10
CA VAL A 113 17.15 20.99 -7.56
C VAL A 113 16.98 20.74 -6.05
N PRO A 114 17.58 21.57 -5.18
CA PRO A 114 17.46 21.41 -3.72
C PRO A 114 16.01 21.43 -3.24
N ASP A 115 15.71 20.64 -2.21
CA ASP A 115 14.40 20.56 -1.55
C ASP A 115 13.20 20.30 -2.49
N PHE A 116 13.44 19.79 -3.70
CA PHE A 116 12.39 19.58 -4.70
C PHE A 116 11.25 18.71 -4.19
N TRP A 117 11.55 17.50 -3.71
CA TRP A 117 10.54 16.56 -3.21
C TRP A 117 9.85 17.07 -1.96
N LEU A 118 10.59 17.73 -1.06
CA LEU A 118 10.02 18.33 0.14
C LEU A 118 9.01 19.44 -0.20
N THR A 119 9.37 20.32 -1.13
CA THR A 119 8.50 21.39 -1.62
C THR A 119 7.29 20.83 -2.35
N ALA A 120 7.48 19.84 -3.22
CA ALA A 120 6.41 19.19 -3.97
C ALA A 120 5.40 18.49 -3.04
N LEU A 121 5.88 17.77 -2.03
CA LEU A 121 5.02 17.05 -1.10
C LEU A 121 4.28 18.00 -0.14
N LYS A 122 4.92 19.09 0.31
CA LYS A 122 4.27 20.14 1.14
C LYS A 122 3.15 20.87 0.40
N ASN A 123 3.28 21.03 -0.91
CA ASN A 123 2.29 21.71 -1.75
C ASN A 123 1.17 20.78 -2.26
N ASN A 124 1.23 19.48 -1.95
CA ASN A 124 0.15 18.55 -2.25
C ASN A 124 -0.96 18.67 -1.18
N PRO A 125 -2.23 18.91 -1.55
CA PRO A 125 -3.31 19.19 -0.59
C PRO A 125 -3.65 18.04 0.35
N VAL A 126 -3.35 16.79 -0.03
CA VAL A 126 -3.62 15.60 0.80
C VAL A 126 -2.39 15.23 1.62
N VAL A 127 -1.21 15.30 1.01
CA VAL A 127 0.03 14.83 1.62
C VAL A 127 0.69 15.90 2.50
N GLY A 128 0.47 17.18 2.19
CA GLY A 128 1.04 18.31 2.95
C GLY A 128 0.57 18.37 4.41
N GLU A 129 -0.69 18.01 4.68
CA GLU A 129 -1.25 17.96 6.03
C GLU A 129 -0.62 16.86 6.89
N ALA A 130 -0.23 15.74 6.29
CA ALA A 130 0.44 14.63 6.97
C ALA A 130 1.94 14.90 7.23
N ILE A 131 2.55 15.80 6.46
CA ILE A 131 3.99 16.07 6.50
C ILE A 131 4.36 17.13 7.54
N GLN A 132 3.56 18.20 7.73
CA GLN A 132 3.87 19.22 8.74
C GLN A 132 4.07 18.68 10.17
N PRO A 133 3.24 17.74 10.67
CA PRO A 133 3.42 17.16 12.00
C PRO A 133 4.78 16.49 12.19
N ILE A 134 5.30 15.79 11.16
CA ILE A 134 6.59 15.07 11.24
C ILE A 134 7.76 16.05 11.30
N TYR A 135 7.76 17.09 10.45
CA TYR A 135 8.80 18.13 10.45
C TYR A 135 8.81 18.97 11.72
N ASP A 136 7.63 19.28 12.28
CA ASP A 136 7.49 20.04 13.52
C ASP A 136 7.94 19.24 14.75
N LEU A 137 7.67 17.93 14.79
CA LEU A 137 8.13 17.03 15.84
C LEU A 137 9.67 16.89 15.87
N GLU A 138 10.32 16.73 14.71
CA GLU A 138 11.78 16.66 14.65
C GLU A 138 12.46 17.98 15.09
N LYS A 139 11.87 19.12 14.71
CA LYS A 139 12.36 20.45 15.11
C LYS A 139 12.18 20.69 16.60
N GLU A 140 11.07 20.22 17.19
CA GLU A 140 10.83 20.30 18.63
C GLU A 140 11.76 19.38 19.44
N HIS A 141 12.03 18.16 18.96
CA HIS A 141 13.02 17.26 19.56
C HIS A 141 14.43 17.86 19.54
N LYS A 142 14.87 18.47 18.43
CA LYS A 142 16.15 19.19 18.34
C LYS A 142 16.20 20.49 19.15
N ARG A 143 15.05 21.10 19.46
CA ARG A 143 14.94 22.28 20.34
C ARG A 143 15.03 21.88 21.81
N LYS A 144 14.37 20.78 22.21
CA LYS A 144 14.40 20.24 23.58
C LYS A 144 15.75 19.60 23.93
N GLY A 145 16.44 19.01 22.96
CA GLY A 145 17.80 18.47 23.14
C GLY A 145 18.91 19.50 23.38
N ARG A 146 18.65 20.81 23.15
CA ARG A 146 19.59 21.90 23.46
C ARG A 146 19.39 22.56 24.83
N TYR A 147 18.32 22.21 25.55
CA TYR A 147 18.03 22.73 26.90
C TYR A 147 18.46 21.77 28.03
N ASN A 148 18.97 20.58 27.69
CA ASN A 148 19.43 19.56 28.64
C ASN A 148 20.95 19.30 28.55
N ALA A 149 21.74 20.32 28.24
CA ALA A 149 23.21 20.29 28.33
C ALA A 149 23.69 21.42 29.26
#